data_AF-A0A9N9FN98-F1
#
_entry.id   AF-A0A9N9FN98-F1
#
_cell.length_a   1.000
_cell.length_b   1.000
_cell.length_c   1.000
_cell.angle_alpha   90.00
_cell.angle_beta   90.00
_cell.angle_gamma   90.00
#
_symmetry.space_group_name_H-M   'P 1'
#
loop_
_entity.id
_entity.type
_entity.pdbx_description
1 polymer ?
#
loop_
_entity_poly.entity_id
_entity_poly.type
_entity_poly.pdbx_seq_one_letter_code
_entity_poly.pdbx_strand_id
1 'polypeptide(L)'
;MSFRFNFSFEDLDLSDHEINDHKVVKEEFEIVDLLQAASLEEKTNEIPTSSFIAPTEIVISPLSLKLPESFIAETIEINSTLKESLSSSPSTLYKRHLSDIKCQIALDDDDPMEEHEDSSNIKKNQNLFDVMVESDLIKGVYEGGFKTWECSLDLVDYLAGRGINIDSLKVLELGCGSGLPGIYILTREKSARVDFQDYNEQVIKLVTIPNILLNTSLRPQATDIDNQGIAQVNVANNESVIREMCKRSRFFAGDWNGLVDALDIKSEKEKYDLILTSETIYNENSIEKLYNVIKNVLKRPNGVVLVSSKTMYFGVGGGILPFRQLVERDNMFDVEVVYTVTSHLRREILEMRFVGR
;
A
#
# COMPACT_ATOMS: atom_id res chain seq x y z
N MET A 1 -1.74 15.11 -43.69
CA MET A 1 -0.85 16.22 -43.32
C MET A 1 -0.10 15.81 -42.08
N SER A 2 1.22 15.63 -42.21
CA SER A 2 2.13 15.23 -41.14
C SER A 2 2.63 16.49 -40.44
N PHE A 3 2.56 16.52 -39.11
CA PHE A 3 3.27 17.50 -38.28
C PHE A 3 4.44 16.79 -37.61
N ARG A 4 5.64 17.33 -37.80
CA ARG A 4 6.92 16.80 -37.33
C ARG A 4 7.51 17.87 -36.42
N PHE A 5 7.71 17.57 -35.14
CA PHE A 5 8.42 18.45 -34.21
C PHE A 5 9.92 18.13 -34.26
N ASN A 6 10.73 19.17 -34.45
CA ASN A 6 12.18 19.10 -34.56
C ASN A 6 12.75 19.71 -33.28
N PHE A 7 13.39 18.91 -32.43
CA PHE A 7 14.20 19.40 -31.31
C PHE A 7 15.68 19.22 -31.70
N SER A 8 16.42 20.33 -31.85
CA SER A 8 17.87 20.31 -31.96
C SER A 8 18.46 20.57 -30.58
N PHE A 9 19.12 19.55 -30.04
CA PHE A 9 19.91 19.59 -28.82
C PHE A 9 21.36 19.77 -29.25
N GLU A 10 21.84 21.00 -29.34
CA GLU A 10 23.25 21.33 -29.57
C GLU A 10 23.51 22.74 -29.03
N ASP A 11 24.69 22.93 -28.45
CA ASP A 11 25.25 24.15 -27.85
C ASP A 11 24.91 24.44 -26.38
N LEU A 12 25.51 23.66 -25.47
CA LEU A 12 26.08 24.21 -24.23
C LEU A 12 27.40 23.50 -23.92
N ASP A 13 28.49 24.14 -24.32
CA ASP A 13 29.88 23.75 -24.08
C ASP A 13 30.21 23.66 -22.57
N LEU A 14 30.81 22.54 -22.18
CA LEU A 14 31.52 22.37 -20.92
C LEU A 14 32.98 22.76 -21.12
N SER A 15 33.47 23.76 -20.38
CA SER A 15 34.92 23.93 -20.17
C SER A 15 35.23 24.24 -18.71
N ASP A 16 36.16 23.47 -18.18
CA ASP A 16 36.69 23.49 -16.82
C ASP A 16 37.55 24.73 -16.55
N HIS A 17 37.37 25.37 -15.38
CA HIS A 17 38.46 26.07 -14.70
C HIS A 17 38.33 25.99 -13.17
N GLU A 18 39.43 25.58 -12.54
CA GLU A 18 39.60 25.38 -11.09
C GLU A 18 39.64 26.69 -10.28
N ILE A 19 38.91 26.66 -9.15
CA ILE A 19 39.22 27.13 -7.78
C ILE A 19 39.99 28.46 -7.61
N ASN A 20 39.32 29.50 -7.08
CA ASN A 20 39.62 30.02 -5.72
C ASN A 20 38.63 31.07 -5.17
N ASP A 21 38.54 31.05 -3.84
CA ASP A 21 38.13 32.09 -2.90
C ASP A 21 36.65 32.38 -2.56
N HIS A 22 36.42 32.30 -1.24
CA HIS A 22 35.21 32.59 -0.50
C HIS A 22 34.61 33.97 -0.76
N LYS A 23 33.32 34.00 -1.10
CA LYS A 23 32.39 35.06 -0.71
C LYS A 23 30.99 34.49 -0.52
N VAL A 24 30.54 34.48 0.72
CA VAL A 24 29.14 34.25 1.09
C VAL A 24 28.31 35.38 0.48
N VAL A 25 27.53 35.08 -0.56
CA VAL A 25 26.46 35.96 -1.04
C VAL A 25 25.15 35.30 -0.66
N LYS A 26 24.42 35.96 0.25
CA LYS A 26 23.01 35.67 0.53
C LYS A 26 22.22 36.12 -0.69
N GLU A 27 21.66 35.18 -1.43
CA GLU A 27 20.52 35.46 -2.31
C GLU A 27 19.27 34.93 -1.62
N GLU A 28 18.43 35.86 -1.16
CA GLU A 28 17.06 35.61 -0.76
C GLU A 28 16.28 35.16 -2.00
N PHE A 29 15.98 33.86 -2.11
CA PHE A 29 14.96 33.38 -3.02
C PHE A 29 13.60 33.82 -2.49
N GLU A 30 12.98 34.79 -3.15
CA GLU A 30 11.62 35.22 -2.85
C GLU A 30 10.65 34.04 -3.00
N ILE A 31 9.95 33.72 -1.90
CA ILE A 31 8.93 32.66 -1.77
C ILE A 31 7.74 32.84 -2.75
N VAL A 32 7.69 33.97 -3.47
CA VAL A 32 6.56 34.38 -4.31
C VAL A 32 6.49 33.56 -5.61
N ASP A 33 7.61 33.13 -6.18
CA ASP A 33 7.62 32.42 -7.48
C ASP A 33 7.19 30.95 -7.40
N LEU A 34 7.32 30.30 -6.23
CA LEU A 34 6.82 28.93 -6.01
C LEU A 34 5.29 28.88 -5.82
N LEU A 35 4.68 29.98 -5.37
CA LEU A 35 3.23 30.07 -5.17
C LEU A 35 2.50 30.35 -6.48
N GLN A 36 3.16 30.99 -7.46
CA GLN A 36 2.53 31.35 -8.73
C GLN A 36 2.48 30.18 -9.72
N ALA A 37 3.40 29.21 -9.61
CA ALA A 37 3.31 27.94 -10.34
C ALA A 37 2.20 27.01 -9.84
N ALA A 38 1.64 27.27 -8.64
CA ALA A 38 0.51 26.54 -8.08
C ALA A 38 -0.87 27.11 -8.48
N SER A 39 -0.91 28.19 -9.26
CA SER A 39 -2.15 28.79 -9.76
C SER A 39 -2.47 28.30 -11.17
N LEU A 40 -2.74 26.99 -11.31
CA LEU A 40 -3.51 26.46 -12.43
C LEU A 40 -4.98 26.46 -12.01
N GLU A 41 -5.81 27.03 -12.87
CA GLU A 41 -7.24 27.30 -12.69
C GLU A 41 -7.99 26.22 -11.89
N GLU A 42 -8.47 26.61 -10.71
CA GLU A 42 -9.50 25.88 -9.97
C GLU A 42 -10.78 25.85 -10.83
N LYS A 43 -10.92 24.81 -11.66
CA LYS A 43 -12.25 24.33 -11.99
C LYS A 43 -12.84 23.82 -10.68
N THR A 44 -13.86 24.51 -10.19
CA THR A 44 -14.73 24.04 -9.09
C THR A 44 -15.48 22.79 -9.56
N ASN A 45 -14.77 21.67 -9.63
CA ASN A 45 -15.39 20.36 -9.57
C ASN A 45 -15.79 20.19 -8.10
N GLU A 46 -17.08 20.06 -7.85
CA GLU A 46 -17.58 19.63 -6.55
C GLU A 46 -16.74 18.42 -6.10
N ILE A 47 -16.00 18.58 -4.99
CA ILE A 47 -15.22 17.49 -4.39
C ILE A 47 -16.25 16.39 -4.08
N PRO A 48 -16.14 15.18 -4.67
CA PRO A 48 -17.06 14.10 -4.36
C PRO A 48 -17.08 13.91 -2.85
N THR A 49 -18.25 14.09 -2.24
CA THR A 49 -18.44 13.77 -0.83
C THR A 49 -18.15 12.28 -0.68
N SER A 50 -17.12 11.97 0.13
CA SER A 50 -16.71 10.62 0.53
C SER A 50 -17.92 9.68 0.59
N SER A 51 -18.06 8.77 -0.36
CA SER A 51 -19.16 7.82 -0.33
C SER A 51 -18.83 6.80 0.75
N PHE A 52 -19.60 6.80 1.83
CA PHE A 52 -19.43 5.79 2.86
C PHE A 52 -19.71 4.41 2.25
N ILE A 53 -18.72 3.53 2.27
CA ILE A 53 -18.86 2.12 1.88
C ILE A 53 -18.77 1.30 3.16
N ALA A 54 -19.85 0.62 3.53
CA ALA A 54 -19.86 -0.22 4.73
C ALA A 54 -18.82 -1.34 4.59
N PRO A 55 -17.94 -1.53 5.59
CA PRO A 55 -16.93 -2.58 5.53
C PRO A 55 -17.56 -3.97 5.56
N THR A 56 -17.06 -4.86 4.71
CA THR A 56 -17.53 -6.24 4.59
C THR A 56 -16.37 -7.21 4.40
N GLU A 57 -16.53 -8.44 4.89
CA GLU A 57 -15.61 -9.53 4.57
C GLU A 57 -15.88 -10.01 3.14
N ILE A 58 -14.83 -10.04 2.32
CA ILE A 58 -14.89 -10.60 0.97
C ILE A 58 -14.68 -12.11 1.10
N VAL A 59 -15.77 -12.87 0.96
CA VAL A 59 -15.71 -14.33 1.00
C VAL A 59 -15.14 -14.86 -0.32
N ILE A 60 -13.83 -15.11 -0.32
CA ILE A 60 -13.11 -15.65 -1.46
C ILE A 60 -13.32 -17.16 -1.55
N SER A 61 -13.79 -17.60 -2.71
CA SER A 61 -13.90 -19.00 -3.08
C SER A 61 -13.39 -19.19 -4.52
N PRO A 62 -13.00 -20.41 -4.91
CA PRO A 62 -12.63 -20.71 -6.29
C PRO A 62 -13.72 -20.40 -7.33
N LEU A 63 -14.98 -20.33 -6.89
CA LEU A 63 -16.12 -19.98 -7.74
C LEU A 63 -16.36 -18.46 -7.81
N SER A 64 -15.96 -17.71 -6.79
CA SER A 64 -16.21 -16.26 -6.68
C SER A 64 -15.02 -15.40 -7.10
N LEU A 65 -13.84 -15.99 -7.31
CA LEU A 65 -12.64 -15.29 -7.73
C LEU A 65 -12.13 -15.82 -9.08
N LYS A 66 -12.30 -15.02 -10.12
CA LYS A 66 -11.77 -15.27 -11.46
C LYS A 66 -10.32 -14.73 -11.50
N LEU A 67 -9.35 -15.63 -11.53
CA LEU A 67 -7.94 -15.28 -11.75
C LEU A 67 -7.64 -15.36 -13.26
N PRO A 68 -6.75 -14.50 -13.79
CA PRO A 68 -6.27 -14.60 -15.16
C PRO A 68 -5.44 -15.89 -15.37
N GLU A 69 -5.19 -16.26 -16.62
CA GLU A 69 -4.38 -17.44 -16.96
C GLU A 69 -2.92 -17.32 -16.51
N SER A 70 -2.38 -16.10 -16.52
CA SER A 70 -1.04 -15.79 -16.06
C SER A 70 -0.99 -14.43 -15.37
N PHE A 71 -0.02 -14.25 -14.48
CA PHE A 71 0.35 -12.95 -13.94
C PHE A 71 1.69 -12.50 -14.53
N ILE A 72 1.79 -11.20 -14.80
CA ILE A 72 3.08 -10.52 -14.96
C ILE A 72 3.40 -9.83 -13.64
N ALA A 73 4.61 -10.05 -13.11
CA ALA A 73 5.03 -9.51 -11.82
C ALA A 73 6.40 -8.85 -11.91
N GLU A 74 6.64 -7.79 -11.14
CA GLU A 74 7.95 -7.20 -10.93
C GLU A 74 8.59 -7.74 -9.65
N THR A 75 9.91 -7.87 -9.67
CA THR A 75 10.72 -8.26 -8.51
C THR A 75 11.02 -7.04 -7.64
N ILE A 76 10.77 -7.18 -6.34
CA ILE A 76 11.07 -6.18 -5.31
C ILE A 76 12.19 -6.73 -4.43
N GLU A 77 13.35 -6.07 -4.45
CA GLU A 77 14.46 -6.41 -3.57
C GLU A 77 14.23 -5.83 -2.17
N ILE A 78 14.51 -6.65 -1.15
CA ILE A 78 14.40 -6.24 0.26
C ILE A 78 15.76 -5.75 0.73
N ASN A 79 15.84 -4.47 1.05
CA ASN A 79 17.07 -3.81 1.46
C ASN A 79 17.14 -3.78 2.99
N SER A 80 17.56 -4.89 3.63
CA SER A 80 17.79 -4.87 5.07
C SER A 80 19.03 -4.02 5.40
N THR A 81 18.85 -2.73 5.63
CA THR A 81 19.90 -1.81 6.09
C THR A 81 20.40 -2.18 7.49
N LEU A 82 19.56 -2.83 8.29
CA LEU A 82 19.88 -3.42 9.58
C LEU A 82 20.49 -4.81 9.37
N LYS A 83 21.82 -4.88 9.32
CA LYS A 83 22.66 -6.05 9.00
C LYS A 83 22.69 -7.14 10.08
N GLU A 84 21.54 -7.59 10.59
CA GLU A 84 21.46 -8.86 11.31
C GLU A 84 20.73 -9.86 10.41
N SER A 85 21.48 -10.43 9.47
CA SER A 85 20.98 -11.40 8.51
C SER A 85 20.46 -12.65 9.22
N LEU A 86 19.15 -12.73 9.44
CA LEU A 86 18.48 -14.02 9.64
C LEU A 86 18.54 -14.76 8.30
N SER A 87 19.39 -15.78 8.23
CA SER A 87 19.66 -16.57 7.00
C SER A 87 18.45 -17.23 6.32
N SER A 88 17.26 -17.14 6.94
CA SER A 88 16.00 -17.72 6.45
C SER A 88 14.97 -16.71 5.93
N SER A 89 15.26 -15.41 5.97
CA SER A 89 14.35 -14.39 5.43
C SER A 89 14.43 -14.32 3.91
N PRO A 90 13.30 -14.15 3.18
CA PRO A 90 13.36 -13.95 1.74
C PRO A 90 14.07 -12.65 1.43
N SER A 91 14.94 -12.67 0.42
CA SER A 91 15.62 -11.48 -0.10
C SER A 91 14.79 -10.71 -1.13
N THR A 92 13.69 -11.30 -1.61
CA THR A 92 12.85 -10.74 -2.66
C THR A 92 11.36 -10.97 -2.39
N LEU A 93 10.54 -9.99 -2.77
CA LEU A 93 9.11 -10.11 -2.94
C LEU A 93 8.76 -9.94 -4.42
N TYR A 94 7.56 -10.37 -4.80
CA TYR A 94 7.01 -10.16 -6.14
C TYR A 94 5.72 -9.37 -6.06
N LYS A 95 5.53 -8.45 -6.99
CA LYS A 95 4.32 -7.66 -7.05
C LYS A 95 3.77 -7.70 -8.46
N ARG A 96 2.47 -7.92 -8.62
CA ARG A 96 1.79 -7.87 -9.90
C ARG A 96 2.06 -6.52 -10.59
N HIS A 97 2.49 -6.59 -11.84
CA HIS A 97 2.89 -5.43 -12.60
C HIS A 97 1.66 -4.58 -12.97
N LEU A 98 1.77 -3.26 -12.89
CA LEU A 98 0.62 -2.36 -13.08
C LEU A 98 0.00 -2.49 -14.47
N SER A 99 0.81 -2.74 -15.51
CA SER A 99 0.29 -2.96 -16.86
C SER A 99 -0.58 -4.22 -16.96
N ASP A 100 -0.26 -5.28 -16.22
CA ASP A 100 -1.02 -6.52 -16.20
C ASP A 100 -2.43 -6.30 -15.63
N ILE A 101 -2.51 -5.50 -14.57
CA ILE A 101 -3.78 -5.12 -13.94
C ILE A 101 -4.62 -4.31 -14.93
N LYS A 102 -4.01 -3.32 -15.61
CA LYS A 102 -4.68 -2.49 -16.62
C LYS A 102 -5.21 -3.33 -17.78
N CYS A 103 -4.42 -4.30 -18.25
CA CYS A 103 -4.85 -5.22 -19.30
C CYS A 103 -6.02 -6.10 -18.86
N GLN A 104 -6.02 -6.63 -17.63
CA GLN A 104 -7.14 -7.41 -17.13
C GLN A 104 -8.43 -6.58 -17.08
N ILE A 105 -8.38 -5.37 -16.53
CA ILE A 105 -9.56 -4.49 -16.45
C ILE A 105 -10.13 -4.21 -17.84
N ALA A 106 -9.26 -3.91 -18.81
CA ALA A 106 -9.69 -3.68 -20.19
C ALA A 106 -10.34 -4.91 -20.84
N LEU A 107 -9.83 -6.12 -20.56
CA LEU A 107 -10.40 -7.36 -21.09
C LEU A 107 -11.76 -7.70 -20.45
N ASP A 108 -11.91 -7.44 -19.14
CA ASP A 108 -13.18 -7.64 -18.44
C ASP A 108 -14.25 -6.63 -18.95
N ASP A 109 -13.84 -5.43 -19.39
CA ASP A 109 -14.75 -4.42 -19.99
C ASP A 109 -15.21 -4.75 -21.42
N ASP A 110 -14.42 -5.50 -22.17
CA ASP A 110 -14.71 -5.88 -23.57
C ASP A 110 -15.49 -7.20 -23.68
N ASP A 111 -15.88 -7.86 -22.58
CA ASP A 111 -16.62 -9.14 -22.60
C ASP A 111 -18.11 -8.94 -22.93
N PRO A 112 -18.58 -9.31 -24.15
CA PRO A 112 -19.97 -9.10 -24.56
C PRO A 112 -20.98 -10.00 -23.83
N MET A 113 -20.52 -10.95 -23.01
CA MET A 113 -21.39 -11.78 -22.16
C MET A 113 -21.78 -11.09 -20.84
N GLU A 114 -21.10 -10.00 -20.44
CA GLU A 114 -21.46 -9.19 -19.27
C GLU A 114 -22.46 -8.06 -19.61
N GLU A 115 -22.88 -7.88 -20.87
CA GLU A 115 -23.92 -6.91 -21.26
C GLU A 115 -25.30 -7.16 -20.61
N HIS A 116 -25.48 -8.33 -19.97
CA HIS A 116 -26.69 -8.67 -19.21
C HIS A 116 -26.58 -8.43 -17.70
N GLU A 117 -25.41 -8.03 -17.18
CA GLU A 117 -25.26 -7.56 -15.81
C GLU A 117 -25.26 -6.02 -15.74
N ASP A 118 -25.75 -5.55 -14.60
CA ASP A 118 -26.18 -4.19 -14.27
C ASP A 118 -25.30 -3.10 -14.89
N SER A 119 -25.91 -2.14 -15.62
CA SER A 119 -25.22 -0.98 -16.27
C SER A 119 -24.36 -0.12 -15.32
N SER A 120 -24.43 -0.38 -14.02
CA SER A 120 -23.60 0.14 -12.94
C SER A 120 -22.18 -0.44 -12.94
N ASN A 121 -21.97 -1.71 -13.30
CA ASN A 121 -20.66 -2.38 -13.29
C ASN A 121 -19.77 -1.91 -14.44
N ILE A 122 -20.31 -1.84 -15.66
CA ILE A 122 -19.58 -1.32 -16.85
C ILE A 122 -19.10 0.12 -16.63
N LYS A 123 -19.94 0.97 -16.03
CA LYS A 123 -19.56 2.34 -15.66
C LYS A 123 -18.52 2.39 -14.54
N LYS A 124 -18.51 1.41 -13.64
CA LYS A 124 -17.58 1.33 -12.51
C LYS A 124 -16.17 0.96 -12.97
N ASN A 125 -16.04 0.05 -13.93
CA ASN A 125 -14.74 -0.34 -14.48
C ASN A 125 -14.13 0.70 -15.42
N GLN A 126 -14.93 1.32 -16.30
CA GLN A 126 -14.47 2.45 -17.12
C GLN A 126 -13.94 3.60 -16.23
N ASN A 127 -14.68 3.94 -15.17
CA ASN A 127 -14.23 4.93 -14.19
C ASN A 127 -12.95 4.48 -13.47
N LEU A 128 -12.81 3.20 -13.12
CA LEU A 128 -11.61 2.65 -12.50
C LEU A 128 -10.38 2.76 -13.41
N PHE A 129 -10.52 2.44 -14.70
CA PHE A 129 -9.43 2.54 -15.66
C PHE A 129 -8.95 3.99 -15.81
N ASP A 130 -9.88 4.93 -15.94
CA ASP A 130 -9.58 6.37 -16.00
C ASP A 130 -8.89 6.83 -14.71
N VAL A 131 -9.38 6.42 -13.54
CA VAL A 131 -8.74 6.71 -12.24
C VAL A 131 -7.31 6.18 -12.19
N MET A 132 -7.05 4.94 -12.63
CA MET A 132 -5.71 4.35 -12.67
C MET A 132 -4.74 5.01 -13.67
N VAL A 133 -5.25 5.79 -14.62
CA VAL A 133 -4.45 6.55 -15.60
C VAL A 133 -4.21 7.97 -15.11
N GLU A 134 -5.20 8.60 -14.48
CA GLU A 134 -5.20 10.04 -14.19
C GLU A 134 -4.87 10.40 -12.74
N SER A 135 -5.08 9.52 -11.76
CA SER A 135 -4.83 9.83 -10.35
C SER A 135 -4.44 8.62 -9.48
N ASP A 136 -3.47 8.83 -8.60
CA ASP A 136 -3.04 7.80 -7.63
C ASP A 136 -3.92 7.76 -6.38
N LEU A 137 -4.79 8.76 -6.19
CA LEU A 137 -5.66 8.90 -5.03
C LEU A 137 -6.82 9.87 -5.33
N ILE A 138 -8.05 9.46 -5.03
CA ILE A 138 -9.25 10.30 -4.97
C ILE A 138 -9.94 10.04 -3.63
N LYS A 139 -9.82 10.99 -2.70
CA LYS A 139 -10.32 10.87 -1.32
C LYS A 139 -11.80 10.44 -1.30
N GLY A 140 -12.08 9.33 -0.61
CA GLY A 140 -13.42 8.77 -0.43
C GLY A 140 -14.10 8.19 -1.67
N VAL A 141 -13.34 7.98 -2.75
CA VAL A 141 -13.79 7.26 -3.97
C VAL A 141 -12.78 6.18 -4.35
N TYR A 142 -11.49 6.53 -4.35
CA TYR A 142 -10.37 5.65 -4.60
C TYR A 142 -9.19 6.06 -3.70
N GLU A 143 -9.04 5.43 -2.54
CA GLU A 143 -7.95 5.75 -1.60
C GLU A 143 -6.58 5.17 -2.01
N GLY A 144 -6.34 5.01 -3.32
CA GLY A 144 -5.11 4.42 -3.84
C GLY A 144 -5.11 2.89 -3.80
N GLY A 145 -3.93 2.28 -3.92
CA GLY A 145 -3.71 0.84 -3.73
C GLY A 145 -3.26 0.05 -4.97
N PHE A 146 -3.43 0.61 -6.18
CA PHE A 146 -2.86 0.01 -7.40
C PHE A 146 -1.36 0.30 -7.55
N LYS A 147 -0.94 1.50 -7.12
CA LYS A 147 0.47 1.81 -6.93
C LYS A 147 0.92 1.48 -5.51
N THR A 148 2.16 1.03 -5.40
CA THR A 148 2.83 0.82 -4.12
C THR A 148 3.50 2.11 -3.71
N TRP A 149 3.23 2.54 -2.48
CA TRP A 149 3.85 3.72 -1.90
C TRP A 149 5.12 3.37 -1.14
N GLU A 150 6.07 4.30 -1.08
CA GLU A 150 7.42 4.07 -0.54
C GLU A 150 7.42 3.58 0.91
N CYS A 151 6.51 4.08 1.75
CA CYS A 151 6.45 3.69 3.16
C CYS A 151 6.12 2.19 3.35
N SER A 152 5.52 1.55 2.34
CA SER A 152 5.21 0.12 2.35
C SER A 152 6.51 -0.69 2.25
N LEU A 153 7.44 -0.24 1.41
CA LEU A 153 8.76 -0.84 1.25
C LEU A 153 9.64 -0.57 2.49
N ASP A 154 9.60 0.66 3.02
CA ASP A 154 10.33 0.99 4.26
C ASP A 154 9.90 0.07 5.41
N LEU A 155 8.59 -0.25 5.50
CA LEU A 155 8.05 -1.14 6.52
C LEU A 155 8.51 -2.59 6.32
N VAL A 156 8.60 -3.07 5.07
CA VAL A 156 9.18 -4.39 4.75
C VAL A 156 10.65 -4.45 5.15
N ASP A 157 11.45 -3.44 4.79
CA ASP A 157 12.87 -3.36 5.14
C ASP A 157 13.09 -3.34 6.66
N TYR A 158 12.25 -2.60 7.38
CA TYR A 158 12.26 -2.56 8.83
C TYR A 158 11.88 -3.92 9.47
N LEU A 159 10.82 -4.58 8.97
CA LEU A 159 10.43 -5.91 9.43
C LEU A 159 11.52 -6.94 9.18
N ALA A 160 12.27 -6.80 8.08
CA ALA A 160 13.41 -7.65 7.76
C ALA A 160 14.59 -7.43 8.70
N GLY A 161 14.85 -6.18 9.06
CA GLY A 161 15.94 -5.79 9.93
C GLY A 161 15.75 -6.09 11.42
N ARG A 162 14.50 -6.07 11.92
CA ARG A 162 14.21 -6.15 13.37
C ARG A 162 14.19 -7.58 13.93
N GLY A 163 14.15 -8.60 13.08
CA GLY A 163 14.14 -10.00 13.54
C GLY A 163 12.97 -10.35 14.47
N ILE A 164 11.77 -9.84 14.19
CA ILE A 164 10.57 -10.09 14.99
C ILE A 164 10.26 -11.60 15.03
N ASN A 165 9.97 -12.13 16.22
CA ASN A 165 9.41 -13.47 16.34
C ASN A 165 7.96 -13.42 15.84
N ILE A 166 7.73 -14.08 14.71
CA ILE A 166 6.45 -14.08 13.98
C ILE A 166 5.69 -15.40 14.10
N ASP A 167 6.15 -16.30 14.97
CA ASP A 167 5.56 -17.62 15.19
C ASP A 167 4.10 -17.48 15.62
N SER A 168 3.20 -18.04 14.80
CA SER A 168 1.75 -18.08 15.05
C SER A 168 1.10 -16.72 15.33
N LEU A 169 1.68 -15.61 14.83
CA LEU A 169 1.08 -14.29 14.98
C LEU A 169 -0.21 -14.16 14.18
N LYS A 170 -1.19 -13.46 14.77
CA LYS A 170 -2.32 -12.88 14.05
C LYS A 170 -1.99 -11.44 13.69
N VAL A 171 -1.89 -11.18 12.39
CA VAL A 171 -1.56 -9.86 11.85
C VAL A 171 -2.77 -9.28 11.11
N LEU A 172 -2.98 -7.98 11.25
CA LEU A 172 -3.91 -7.22 10.42
C LEU A 172 -3.14 -6.14 9.66
N GLU A 173 -3.31 -6.08 8.34
CA GLU A 173 -2.82 -4.96 7.54
C GLU A 173 -3.99 -4.04 7.14
N LEU A 174 -3.98 -2.81 7.66
CA LEU A 174 -5.01 -1.79 7.41
C LEU A 174 -4.56 -0.85 6.29
N GLY A 175 -5.43 -0.64 5.29
CA GLY A 175 -5.09 0.11 4.07
C GLY A 175 -3.97 -0.59 3.29
N CYS A 176 -4.15 -1.87 3.01
CA CYS A 176 -3.06 -2.74 2.58
C CYS A 176 -2.58 -2.45 1.15
N GLY A 177 -3.43 -1.97 0.23
CA GLY A 177 -3.04 -1.76 -1.17
C GLY A 177 -2.37 -3.00 -1.78
N SER A 178 -1.07 -2.88 -2.08
CA SER A 178 -0.27 -4.01 -2.58
C SER A 178 -0.01 -5.12 -1.56
N GLY A 179 -0.18 -4.87 -0.26
CA GLY A 179 -0.10 -5.84 0.84
C GLY A 179 1.32 -6.33 1.17
N LEU A 180 2.36 -5.64 0.72
CA LEU A 180 3.74 -6.14 0.82
C LEU A 180 4.21 -6.40 2.27
N PRO A 181 3.92 -5.54 3.27
CA PRO A 181 4.26 -5.80 4.67
C PRO A 181 3.64 -7.09 5.22
N GLY A 182 2.35 -7.31 5.00
CA GLY A 182 1.66 -8.52 5.44
C GLY A 182 2.13 -9.75 4.67
N ILE A 183 2.36 -9.62 3.36
CA ILE A 183 2.93 -10.69 2.53
C ILE A 183 4.32 -11.08 3.03
N TYR A 184 5.17 -10.11 3.40
CA TYR A 184 6.47 -10.39 3.99
C TYR A 184 6.36 -11.30 5.22
N ILE A 185 5.40 -11.06 6.11
CA ILE A 185 5.14 -11.95 7.24
C ILE A 185 4.70 -13.35 6.76
N LEU A 186 3.78 -13.44 5.79
CA LEU A 186 3.31 -14.71 5.25
C LEU A 186 4.43 -15.57 4.64
N THR A 187 5.43 -14.93 4.01
CA THR A 187 6.56 -15.61 3.40
C THR A 187 7.54 -16.18 4.41
N ARG A 188 7.65 -15.57 5.59
CA ARG A 188 8.62 -15.96 6.61
C ARG A 188 8.14 -17.07 7.52
N GLU A 189 6.85 -17.10 7.85
CA GLU A 189 6.33 -18.06 8.82
C GLU A 189 4.99 -18.66 8.41
N LYS A 190 4.96 -19.98 8.20
CA LYS A 190 3.78 -20.71 7.69
C LYS A 190 2.62 -20.73 8.69
N SER A 191 2.90 -20.66 9.98
CA SER A 191 1.87 -20.59 11.02
C SER A 191 1.27 -19.20 11.20
N ALA A 192 1.90 -18.15 10.66
CA ALA A 192 1.36 -16.80 10.73
C ALA A 192 0.10 -16.67 9.88
N ARG A 193 -0.85 -15.90 10.41
CA ARG A 193 -2.10 -15.51 9.74
C ARG A 193 -2.10 -14.01 9.55
N VAL A 194 -2.44 -13.55 8.35
CA VAL A 194 -2.49 -12.14 8.00
C VAL A 194 -3.83 -11.84 7.35
N ASP A 195 -4.65 -11.04 8.02
CA ASP A 195 -5.90 -10.51 7.46
C ASP A 195 -5.59 -9.15 6.80
N PHE A 196 -6.17 -8.90 5.63
CA PHE A 196 -5.92 -7.72 4.81
C PHE A 196 -7.18 -6.89 4.67
N GLN A 197 -7.06 -5.57 4.83
CA GLN A 197 -8.15 -4.64 4.62
C GLN A 197 -7.72 -3.49 3.71
N ASP A 198 -8.57 -3.15 2.74
CA ASP A 198 -8.47 -1.94 1.92
C ASP A 198 -9.81 -1.24 1.83
N TYR A 199 -9.85 0.01 1.39
CA TYR A 199 -11.12 0.69 1.12
C TYR A 199 -11.77 0.11 -0.14
N ASN A 200 -10.97 -0.23 -1.15
CA ASN A 200 -11.44 -0.65 -2.47
C ASN A 200 -11.43 -2.17 -2.61
N GLU A 201 -12.60 -2.79 -2.83
CA GLU A 201 -12.70 -4.24 -3.10
C GLU A 201 -11.89 -4.68 -4.33
N GLN A 202 -11.82 -3.84 -5.36
CA GLN A 202 -11.06 -4.14 -6.58
C GLN A 202 -9.55 -4.16 -6.32
N VAL A 203 -9.03 -3.35 -5.39
CA VAL A 203 -7.61 -3.41 -4.98
C VAL A 203 -7.31 -4.75 -4.34
N ILE A 204 -8.19 -5.22 -3.44
CA ILE A 204 -8.05 -6.55 -2.84
C ILE A 204 -8.02 -7.65 -3.90
N LYS A 205 -8.98 -7.65 -4.83
CA LYS A 205 -9.14 -8.70 -5.84
C LYS A 205 -8.04 -8.68 -6.91
N LEU A 206 -7.66 -7.50 -7.40
CA LEU A 206 -6.76 -7.34 -8.55
C LEU A 206 -5.29 -7.16 -8.16
N VAL A 207 -5.01 -6.75 -6.91
CA VAL A 207 -3.66 -6.44 -6.42
C VAL A 207 -3.28 -7.33 -5.25
N THR A 208 -3.97 -7.20 -4.12
CA THR A 208 -3.55 -7.84 -2.86
C THR A 208 -3.54 -9.36 -2.97
N ILE A 209 -4.62 -9.96 -3.48
CA ILE A 209 -4.71 -11.42 -3.65
C ILE A 209 -3.65 -11.94 -4.64
N PRO A 210 -3.52 -11.41 -5.88
CA PRO A 210 -2.45 -11.84 -6.78
C PRO A 210 -1.05 -11.71 -6.17
N ASN A 211 -0.77 -10.64 -5.43
CA ASN A 211 0.52 -10.47 -4.76
C ASN A 211 0.75 -11.53 -3.67
N ILE A 212 -0.27 -11.89 -2.89
CA ILE A 212 -0.15 -12.99 -1.92
C ILE A 212 0.18 -14.29 -2.63
N LEU A 213 -0.52 -14.60 -3.73
CA LEU A 213 -0.28 -15.82 -4.51
C LEU A 213 1.14 -15.85 -5.08
N LEU A 214 1.61 -14.75 -5.69
CA LEU A 214 2.95 -14.57 -6.26
C LEU A 214 4.09 -14.70 -5.22
N ASN A 215 3.78 -14.62 -3.94
CA ASN A 215 4.78 -14.77 -2.87
C ASN A 215 4.60 -16.06 -2.05
N THR A 216 3.52 -16.80 -2.30
CA THR A 216 3.21 -18.05 -1.58
C THR A 216 3.14 -19.22 -2.56
N SER A 217 1.95 -19.59 -3.02
CA SER A 217 1.69 -20.80 -3.80
C SER A 217 2.17 -20.71 -5.25
N LEU A 218 2.28 -19.50 -5.81
CA LEU A 218 2.68 -19.22 -7.20
C LEU A 218 3.99 -18.43 -7.26
N ARG A 219 4.92 -18.71 -6.35
CA ARG A 219 6.20 -18.00 -6.31
C ARG A 219 7.02 -18.25 -7.59
N PRO A 220 7.43 -17.19 -8.33
CA PRO A 220 8.27 -17.32 -9.51
C PRO A 220 9.53 -18.14 -9.28
N GLN A 221 9.89 -18.97 -10.25
CA GLN A 221 11.18 -19.64 -10.34
C GLN A 221 12.17 -18.76 -11.13
N ALA A 222 13.47 -19.06 -11.01
CA ALA A 222 14.51 -18.32 -11.74
C ALA A 222 14.32 -18.38 -13.27
N THR A 223 13.67 -19.42 -13.79
CA THR A 223 13.32 -19.56 -15.22
C THR A 223 12.18 -18.67 -15.68
N ASP A 224 11.37 -18.17 -14.74
CA ASP A 224 10.19 -17.36 -15.03
C ASP A 224 10.54 -15.86 -15.12
N ILE A 225 11.74 -15.48 -14.65
CA ILE A 225 12.20 -14.11 -14.47
C ILE A 225 13.13 -13.74 -15.62
N ASP A 226 12.84 -12.64 -16.29
CA ASP A 226 13.67 -12.09 -17.35
C ASP A 226 14.84 -11.22 -16.81
N ASN A 227 15.68 -10.72 -17.71
CA ASN A 227 16.84 -9.89 -17.36
C ASN A 227 16.45 -8.52 -16.79
N GLN A 228 15.18 -8.12 -16.85
CA GLN A 228 14.66 -6.87 -16.32
C GLN A 228 13.99 -7.07 -14.95
N GLY A 229 14.02 -8.29 -14.40
CA GLY A 229 13.38 -8.61 -13.13
C GLY A 229 11.87 -8.77 -13.23
N ILE A 230 11.33 -8.93 -14.44
CA ILE A 230 9.91 -9.19 -14.69
C ILE A 230 9.69 -10.70 -14.77
N ALA A 231 8.74 -11.20 -14.01
CA ALA A 231 8.33 -12.59 -13.98
C ALA A 231 7.00 -12.80 -14.71
N GLN A 232 6.89 -13.87 -15.49
CA GLN A 232 5.62 -14.34 -16.03
C GLN A 232 5.26 -15.69 -15.39
N VAL A 233 4.15 -15.73 -14.64
CA VAL A 233 3.74 -16.91 -13.86
C VAL A 233 2.38 -17.41 -14.31
N ASN A 234 2.32 -18.69 -14.69
CA ASN A 234 1.05 -19.34 -15.02
C ASN A 234 0.23 -19.63 -13.76
N VAL A 235 -1.06 -19.30 -13.81
CA VAL A 235 -2.02 -19.60 -12.75
C VAL A 235 -2.67 -20.96 -13.06
N ALA A 236 -1.92 -22.03 -12.81
CA ALA A 236 -2.46 -23.38 -12.88
C ALA A 236 -3.11 -23.78 -11.53
N ASN A 237 -4.18 -24.58 -11.56
CA ASN A 237 -4.83 -25.16 -10.37
C ASN A 237 -5.39 -24.14 -9.36
N ASN A 238 -6.10 -23.11 -9.87
CA ASN A 238 -6.69 -21.99 -9.11
C ASN A 238 -7.40 -22.42 -7.81
N GLU A 239 -8.11 -23.54 -7.83
CA GLU A 239 -8.85 -24.01 -6.67
C GLU A 239 -7.95 -24.28 -5.45
N SER A 240 -6.86 -25.02 -5.65
CA SER A 240 -5.97 -25.43 -4.56
C SER A 240 -5.20 -24.24 -3.97
N VAL A 241 -4.73 -23.34 -4.83
CA VAL A 241 -3.94 -22.17 -4.42
C VAL A 241 -4.81 -21.15 -3.67
N ILE A 242 -6.05 -20.94 -4.12
CA ILE A 242 -7.03 -20.09 -3.42
C ILE A 242 -7.37 -20.68 -2.05
N ARG A 243 -7.64 -21.99 -1.97
CA ARG A 243 -7.94 -22.65 -0.69
C ARG A 243 -6.81 -22.53 0.31
N GLU A 244 -5.56 -22.67 -0.13
CA GLU A 244 -4.40 -22.53 0.76
C GLU A 244 -4.23 -21.10 1.28
N MET A 245 -4.40 -20.11 0.40
CA MET A 245 -4.40 -18.69 0.79
C MET A 245 -5.46 -18.39 1.85
N CYS A 246 -6.72 -18.83 1.62
CA CYS A 246 -7.83 -18.56 2.55
C CYS A 246 -7.67 -19.22 3.93
N LYS A 247 -6.76 -20.19 4.10
CA LYS A 247 -6.44 -20.73 5.44
C LYS A 247 -5.67 -19.74 6.31
N ARG A 248 -4.91 -18.84 5.67
CA ARG A 248 -3.96 -17.93 6.33
C ARG A 248 -4.31 -16.46 6.18
N SER A 249 -5.38 -16.15 5.43
CA SER A 249 -5.81 -14.77 5.20
C SER A 249 -7.31 -14.64 5.06
N ARG A 250 -7.86 -13.61 5.71
CA ARG A 250 -9.17 -13.02 5.38
C ARG A 250 -8.98 -11.68 4.67
N PHE A 251 -10.04 -11.23 4.01
CA PHE A 251 -10.03 -10.03 3.19
C PHE A 251 -11.22 -9.15 3.51
N PHE A 252 -11.00 -7.86 3.68
CA PHE A 252 -12.06 -6.90 4.01
C PHE A 252 -11.98 -5.69 3.08
N ALA A 253 -13.13 -5.21 2.61
CA ALA A 253 -13.22 -3.99 1.84
C ALA A 253 -14.24 -3.02 2.44
N GLY A 254 -13.93 -1.71 2.39
CA GLY A 254 -14.79 -0.61 2.81
C GLY A 254 -14.14 0.32 3.83
N ASP A 255 -14.93 1.27 4.34
CA ASP A 255 -14.50 2.29 5.30
C ASP A 255 -14.08 1.67 6.64
N TRP A 256 -13.09 2.25 7.32
CA TRP A 256 -12.70 1.80 8.66
C TRP A 256 -13.83 1.93 9.70
N ASN A 257 -14.76 2.85 9.49
CA ASN A 257 -15.95 2.97 10.30
C ASN A 257 -16.87 1.75 10.10
N GLY A 258 -17.10 1.00 11.17
CA GLY A 258 -17.83 -0.28 11.15
C GLY A 258 -16.93 -1.51 10.96
N LEU A 259 -15.62 -1.33 10.72
CA LEU A 259 -14.71 -2.46 10.46
C LEU A 259 -14.55 -3.35 11.69
N VAL A 260 -14.62 -2.78 12.89
CA VAL A 260 -14.59 -3.53 14.15
C VAL A 260 -15.71 -4.58 14.19
N ASP A 261 -16.91 -4.21 13.72
CA ASP A 261 -18.06 -5.10 13.66
C ASP A 261 -17.89 -6.16 12.56
N ALA A 262 -17.41 -5.74 11.37
CA ALA A 262 -17.17 -6.64 10.24
C ALA A 262 -16.09 -7.71 10.53
N LEU A 263 -15.08 -7.37 11.34
CA LEU A 263 -14.03 -8.31 11.77
C LEU A 263 -14.55 -9.43 12.67
N ASP A 264 -15.72 -9.22 13.29
CA ASP A 264 -16.47 -10.16 14.12
C ASP A 264 -15.69 -10.76 15.31
N ILE A 265 -14.76 -10.00 15.89
CA ILE A 265 -13.90 -10.45 16.99
C ILE A 265 -14.72 -10.62 18.28
N LYS A 266 -14.85 -11.86 18.77
CA LYS A 266 -15.66 -12.18 19.96
C LYS A 266 -14.86 -12.27 21.26
N SER A 267 -13.54 -12.40 21.16
CA SER A 267 -12.69 -12.61 22.33
C SER A 267 -11.32 -11.95 22.19
N GLU A 268 -10.66 -11.70 23.32
CA GLU A 268 -9.29 -11.16 23.34
C GLU A 268 -8.29 -12.09 22.62
N LYS A 269 -8.56 -13.40 22.56
CA LYS A 269 -7.72 -14.38 21.86
C LYS A 269 -7.84 -14.26 20.33
N GLU A 270 -8.90 -13.62 19.84
CA GLU A 270 -9.13 -13.40 18.41
C GLU A 270 -8.51 -12.09 17.91
N LYS A 271 -8.13 -11.18 18.80
CA LYS A 271 -7.44 -9.94 18.48
C LYS A 271 -6.05 -10.16 17.90
N TYR A 272 -5.55 -9.13 17.22
CA TYR A 272 -4.30 -9.16 16.49
C TYR A 272 -3.11 -8.87 17.40
N ASP A 273 -2.07 -9.69 17.25
CA ASP A 273 -0.78 -9.50 17.93
C ASP A 273 0.03 -8.36 17.28
N LEU A 274 -0.16 -8.14 15.97
CA LEU A 274 0.50 -7.10 15.19
C LEU A 274 -0.50 -6.42 14.26
N ILE A 275 -0.51 -5.10 14.23
CA ILE A 275 -1.23 -4.32 13.22
C ILE A 275 -0.20 -3.55 12.39
N LEU A 276 -0.28 -3.71 11.07
CA LEU A 276 0.56 -3.02 10.09
C LEU A 276 -0.29 -2.01 9.34
N THR A 277 0.27 -0.83 9.08
CA THR A 277 -0.38 0.14 8.21
C THR A 277 0.65 1.10 7.62
N SER A 278 0.46 1.49 6.35
CA SER A 278 1.42 2.29 5.60
C SER A 278 0.73 3.35 4.77
N GLU A 279 1.16 4.61 4.88
CA GLU A 279 0.57 5.80 4.22
C GLU A 279 -0.95 5.93 4.44
N THR A 280 -1.44 5.62 5.64
CA THR A 280 -2.88 5.66 5.97
C THR A 280 -3.28 6.87 6.83
N ILE A 281 -2.32 7.69 7.25
CA ILE A 281 -2.52 8.85 8.13
C ILE A 281 -2.42 10.19 7.40
N TYR A 282 -2.48 10.21 6.06
CA TYR A 282 -2.39 11.43 5.25
C TYR A 282 -3.63 12.34 5.36
N ASN A 283 -4.77 11.78 5.77
CA ASN A 283 -6.05 12.49 5.81
C ASN A 283 -6.56 12.60 7.26
N GLU A 284 -6.57 13.82 7.80
CA GLU A 284 -7.04 14.12 9.17
C GLU A 284 -8.47 13.64 9.46
N ASN A 285 -9.36 13.59 8.47
CA ASN A 285 -10.73 13.15 8.68
C ASN A 285 -10.84 11.63 8.90
N SER A 286 -9.81 10.88 8.53
CA SER A 286 -9.81 9.41 8.59
C SER A 286 -8.95 8.86 9.73
N ILE A 287 -8.03 9.66 10.30
CA ILE A 287 -7.13 9.18 11.36
C ILE A 287 -7.86 8.69 12.61
N GLU A 288 -8.98 9.32 12.98
CA GLU A 288 -9.78 8.90 14.15
C GLU A 288 -10.45 7.55 13.91
N LYS A 289 -10.93 7.31 12.67
CA LYS A 289 -11.53 6.04 12.28
C LYS A 289 -10.50 4.91 12.33
N LEU A 290 -9.31 5.15 11.74
CA LEU A 290 -8.18 4.21 11.78
C LEU A 290 -7.78 3.89 13.22
N TYR A 291 -7.58 4.94 14.03
CA TYR A 291 -7.19 4.78 15.42
C TYR A 291 -8.24 3.98 16.19
N ASN A 292 -9.53 4.26 16.00
CA ASN A 292 -10.61 3.50 16.64
C ASN A 292 -10.56 2.00 16.31
N VAL A 293 -10.28 1.62 15.06
CA VAL A 293 -10.08 0.20 14.72
C VAL A 293 -8.92 -0.37 15.53
N ILE A 294 -7.75 0.27 15.48
CA ILE A 294 -6.53 -0.17 16.20
C ILE A 294 -6.82 -0.41 17.69
N LYS A 295 -7.48 0.54 18.37
CA LYS A 295 -7.83 0.44 19.80
C LYS A 295 -8.61 -0.81 20.15
N ASN A 296 -9.56 -1.18 19.29
CA ASN A 296 -10.54 -2.21 19.58
C ASN A 296 -10.06 -3.60 19.18
N VAL A 297 -9.16 -3.70 18.18
CA VAL A 297 -8.77 -4.99 17.59
C VAL A 297 -7.34 -5.42 17.93
N LEU A 298 -6.52 -4.53 18.53
CA LEU A 298 -5.20 -4.88 19.01
C LEU A 298 -5.28 -5.66 20.33
N LYS A 299 -4.53 -6.76 20.42
CA LYS A 299 -4.52 -7.67 21.56
C LYS A 299 -3.73 -7.10 22.73
N ARG A 300 -4.34 -7.11 23.92
CA ARG A 300 -3.70 -6.70 25.17
C ARG A 300 -2.92 -7.84 25.83
N PRO A 301 -1.88 -7.53 26.61
CA PRO A 301 -1.21 -6.22 26.71
C PRO A 301 -0.08 -6.05 25.68
N ASN A 302 0.27 -7.11 24.95
CA ASN A 302 1.54 -7.19 24.20
C ASN A 302 1.44 -6.84 22.72
N GLY A 303 0.23 -6.55 22.21
CA GLY A 303 0.03 -6.22 20.80
C GLY A 303 0.82 -4.98 20.39
N VAL A 304 1.28 -4.98 19.15
CA VAL A 304 2.11 -3.93 18.56
C VAL A 304 1.43 -3.35 17.33
N VAL A 305 1.55 -2.05 17.14
CA VAL A 305 1.16 -1.39 15.88
C VAL A 305 2.41 -0.81 15.25
N LEU A 306 2.58 -1.02 13.94
CA LEU A 306 3.59 -0.33 13.14
C LEU A 306 2.89 0.54 12.11
N VAL A 307 3.13 1.85 12.18
CA VAL A 307 2.57 2.86 11.28
C VAL A 307 3.72 3.47 10.49
N SER A 308 3.82 3.15 9.20
CA SER A 308 4.81 3.73 8.29
C SER A 308 4.19 4.90 7.54
N SER A 309 4.80 6.08 7.57
CA SER A 309 4.23 7.26 6.90
C SER A 309 5.29 8.32 6.59
N LYS A 310 5.02 9.14 5.57
CA LYS A 310 5.69 10.43 5.41
C LYS A 310 5.47 11.28 6.66
N THR A 311 6.50 12.00 7.08
CA THR A 311 6.43 12.91 8.23
C THR A 311 5.32 13.94 8.06
N MET A 312 5.15 14.44 6.83
CA MET A 312 4.16 15.45 6.47
C MET A 312 3.60 15.21 5.06
N TYR A 313 2.30 15.45 4.88
CA TYR A 313 1.65 15.49 3.57
C TYR A 313 1.16 16.91 3.28
N PHE A 314 1.73 17.55 2.26
CA PHE A 314 1.35 18.90 1.86
C PHE A 314 -0.09 18.93 1.31
N GLY A 315 -0.88 19.93 1.70
CA GLY A 315 -2.23 20.18 1.16
C GLY A 315 -3.38 19.39 1.79
N VAL A 316 -3.11 18.29 2.51
CA VAL A 316 -4.16 17.41 3.10
C VAL A 316 -4.19 17.41 4.64
N GLY A 317 -3.22 18.06 5.29
CA GLY A 317 -3.16 18.28 6.74
C GLY A 317 -2.63 17.10 7.56
N GLY A 318 -2.78 15.86 7.07
CA GLY A 318 -2.33 14.68 7.81
C GLY A 318 -0.82 14.47 7.86
N GLY A 319 -0.41 13.42 8.57
CA GLY A 319 0.99 13.07 8.81
C GLY A 319 1.23 12.57 10.22
N ILE A 320 2.51 12.44 10.57
CA ILE A 320 2.95 11.86 11.85
C ILE A 320 2.49 12.69 13.05
N LEU A 321 2.57 14.02 12.97
CA LEU A 321 2.28 14.90 14.11
C LEU A 321 0.80 14.86 14.55
N PRO A 322 -0.20 15.07 13.68
CA PRO A 322 -1.61 14.97 14.08
C PRO A 322 -1.98 13.59 14.64
N PHE A 323 -1.46 12.51 14.03
CA PHE A 323 -1.70 11.15 14.49
C PHE A 323 -1.08 10.91 15.88
N ARG A 324 0.17 11.33 16.10
CA ARG A 324 0.83 11.21 17.41
C ARG A 324 0.08 11.98 18.49
N GLN A 325 -0.33 13.22 18.22
CA GLN A 325 -1.11 14.03 19.16
C GLN A 325 -2.44 13.36 19.55
N LEU A 326 -3.12 12.72 18.59
CA LEU A 326 -4.33 11.95 18.86
C LEU A 326 -4.07 10.78 19.83
N VAL A 327 -3.00 10.00 19.58
CA VAL A 327 -2.61 8.85 20.40
C VAL A 327 -2.23 9.28 21.82
N GLU A 328 -1.37 10.30 21.94
CA GLU A 328 -0.89 10.83 23.22
C GLU A 328 -2.04 11.42 24.05
N ARG A 329 -2.98 12.12 23.41
CA ARG A 329 -4.17 12.68 24.08
C ARG A 329 -5.08 11.60 24.66
N ASP A 330 -5.25 10.49 23.95
CA ASP A 330 -6.10 9.37 24.39
C ASP A 330 -5.41 8.50 25.46
N ASN A 331 -4.07 8.53 25.53
CA ASN A 331 -3.24 7.92 26.59
C ASN A 331 -3.51 6.41 26.78
N MET A 332 -3.87 5.72 25.70
CA MET A 332 -4.05 4.26 25.65
C MET A 332 -2.77 3.55 25.20
N PHE A 333 -1.99 4.21 24.34
CA PHE A 333 -0.72 3.69 23.81
C PHE A 333 0.42 4.68 24.05
N ASP A 334 1.60 4.12 24.32
CA ASP A 334 2.87 4.82 24.08
C ASP A 334 3.18 4.75 22.58
N VAL A 335 3.78 5.81 22.03
CA VAL A 335 4.13 5.92 20.61
C VAL A 335 5.55 6.46 20.43
N GLU A 336 6.36 5.73 19.68
CA GLU A 336 7.78 6.03 19.46
C GLU A 336 8.15 5.93 17.99
N VAL A 337 9.07 6.78 17.52
CA VAL A 337 9.67 6.63 16.19
C VAL A 337 10.76 5.57 16.27
N VAL A 338 10.60 4.49 15.52
CA VAL A 338 11.51 3.32 15.55
C VAL A 338 12.36 3.18 14.28
N TYR A 339 12.02 3.90 13.23
CA TYR A 339 12.79 3.95 11.98
C TYR A 339 12.57 5.29 11.28
N THR A 340 13.60 5.78 10.59
CA THR A 340 13.54 7.03 9.85
C THR A 340 14.32 6.90 8.54
N VAL A 341 13.67 7.29 7.45
CA VAL A 341 14.27 7.43 6.13
C VAL A 341 14.32 8.92 5.78
N THR A 342 15.51 9.41 5.42
CA THR A 342 15.75 10.83 5.15
C THR A 342 15.94 11.16 3.67
N SER A 343 15.91 10.17 2.77
CA SER A 343 16.04 10.39 1.33
C SER A 343 14.75 10.96 0.74
N HIS A 344 14.87 12.00 -0.10
CA HIS A 344 13.74 12.71 -0.72
C HIS A 344 12.82 13.40 0.31
N LEU A 345 11.71 12.76 0.66
CA LEU A 345 10.81 13.19 1.72
C LEU A 345 11.08 12.35 2.96
N ARG A 346 11.11 12.99 4.14
CA ARG A 346 11.30 12.28 5.40
C ARG A 346 10.11 11.32 5.64
N ARG A 347 10.42 10.06 5.90
CA ARG A 347 9.45 9.00 6.22
C ARG A 347 9.86 8.34 7.53
N GLU A 348 8.88 7.95 8.32
CA GLU A 348 9.08 7.46 9.67
C GLU A 348 8.18 6.25 9.92
N ILE A 349 8.68 5.30 10.71
CA ILE A 349 7.86 4.21 11.25
C ILE A 349 7.65 4.49 12.72
N LEU A 350 6.38 4.56 13.12
CA LEU A 350 5.95 4.63 14.50
C LEU A 350 5.67 3.22 15.01
N GLU A 351 6.13 2.93 16.23
CA GLU A 351 5.69 1.78 17.00
C GLU A 351 4.74 2.24 18.10
N MET A 352 3.58 1.59 18.21
CA MET A 352 2.65 1.82 19.31
C MET A 352 2.48 0.56 20.16
N ARG A 353 2.47 0.74 21.49
CA ARG A 353 2.25 -0.32 22.47
C ARG A 353 1.34 0.18 23.57
N PHE A 354 0.57 -0.71 24.22
CA PHE A 354 -0.26 -0.29 25.35
C PHE A 354 0.61 0.31 26.46
N VAL A 355 0.17 1.44 27.02
CA VAL A 355 0.82 2.02 28.21
C VAL A 355 0.77 0.97 29.33
N GLY A 356 1.92 0.67 29.94
CA GLY A 356 2.01 -0.28 31.06
C GLY A 356 1.14 0.18 32.22
N ARG A 357 0.06 -0.57 32.50
CA ARG A 357 -0.77 -0.39 33.70
C ARG A 357 -0.89 -1.70 34.46
#